data_AF-A0A067BRZ2-F1
#
_entry.id   AF-A0A067BRZ2-F1
#
_cell.length_a   1.000
_cell.length_b   1.000
_cell.length_c   1.000
_cell.angle_alpha   90.00
_cell.angle_beta   90.00
_cell.angle_gamma   90.00
#
_symmetry.space_group_name_H-M   'P 1'
#
loop_
_entity.id
_entity.type
_entity.pdbx_description
1 polymer ?
#
loop_
_entity_poly.entity_id
_entity_poly.type
_entity_poly.pdbx_seq_one_letter_code
_entity_poly.pdbx_strand_id
1 'polypeptide(L)'
;MSTTHSADTTCFFQGCTSKPMEGSVKCHFHRNRGLCRINNCRNQVYARSLCVRHGGRHPCAHPGCSTNARLGDFCCRHSKYKKLCHHPGCTKVIQINNLCIRHGGSKHCQYEGCATPARCGGYCWRHRKHIKHFKDSANATKEIQSDANCNDTTLWDQGLFDAIAASDVESALSSSPEDLDASILDVLLRCDSLTIGSPDSHVTVA
;
A
#
# COMPACT_ATOMS: atom_id res chain seq x y z
N MET A 1 40.91 -30.82 12.60
CA MET A 1 39.75 -30.10 13.15
C MET A 1 39.29 -29.10 12.10
N SER A 2 38.24 -29.46 11.38
CA SER A 2 37.74 -28.75 10.21
C SER A 2 36.65 -27.77 10.63
N THR A 3 36.81 -26.49 10.31
CA THR A 3 35.68 -25.58 10.01
C THR A 3 36.19 -24.39 9.19
N THR A 4 35.96 -24.45 7.89
CA THR A 4 36.09 -23.34 6.94
C THR A 4 35.00 -22.31 7.21
N HIS A 5 35.36 -21.10 7.64
CA HIS A 5 34.47 -19.94 7.63
C HIS A 5 34.81 -19.03 6.45
N SER A 6 34.24 -19.32 5.28
CA SER A 6 34.09 -18.29 4.24
C SER A 6 32.95 -17.37 4.65
N ALA A 7 33.26 -16.41 5.52
CA ALA A 7 32.33 -15.35 5.88
C ALA A 7 32.08 -14.48 4.64
N ASP A 8 30.80 -14.33 4.26
CA ASP A 8 30.34 -13.40 3.24
C ASP A 8 31.02 -12.03 3.45
N THR A 9 31.93 -11.64 2.55
CA THR A 9 32.72 -10.40 2.61
C THR A 9 31.89 -9.14 2.34
N THR A 10 30.59 -9.31 2.11
CA THR A 10 29.67 -8.26 1.68
C THR A 10 28.40 -8.29 2.51
N CYS A 11 27.73 -7.14 2.58
CA CYS A 11 26.44 -7.00 3.22
C CYS A 11 25.43 -8.02 2.69
N PHE A 12 24.59 -8.53 3.60
CA PHE A 12 23.60 -9.57 3.30
C PHE A 12 22.53 -9.17 2.27
N PHE A 13 22.27 -7.88 2.05
CA PHE A 13 21.28 -7.41 1.09
C PHE A 13 21.71 -7.68 -0.36
N GLN A 14 20.79 -8.15 -1.20
CA GLN A 14 21.09 -8.48 -2.59
C GLN A 14 21.62 -7.25 -3.35
N GLY A 15 22.77 -7.40 -4.00
CA GLY A 15 23.41 -6.34 -4.79
C GLY A 15 24.16 -5.29 -3.97
N CYS A 16 24.28 -5.45 -2.65
CA CYS A 16 25.10 -4.57 -1.83
C CYS A 16 26.55 -5.05 -1.80
N THR A 17 27.48 -4.20 -2.22
CA THR A 17 28.94 -4.49 -2.22
C THR A 17 29.66 -3.97 -0.98
N SER A 18 28.96 -3.25 -0.10
CA SER A 18 29.55 -2.69 1.12
C SER A 18 29.88 -3.78 2.13
N LYS A 19 30.97 -3.59 2.88
CA LYS A 19 31.34 -4.50 3.96
C LYS A 19 30.31 -4.46 5.09
N PRO A 20 30.02 -5.62 5.71
CA PRO A 20 29.22 -5.68 6.93
C PRO A 20 29.90 -4.93 8.08
N MET A 21 29.09 -4.42 9.03
CA MET A 21 29.58 -3.85 10.28
C MET A 21 30.07 -4.98 11.20
N GLU A 22 30.95 -4.65 12.13
CA GLU A 22 31.45 -5.60 13.12
C GLU A 22 30.29 -6.20 13.95
N GLY A 23 30.23 -7.54 14.02
CA GLY A 23 29.15 -8.26 14.68
C GLY A 23 27.77 -8.22 13.98
N SER A 24 27.66 -7.65 12.77
CA SER A 24 26.40 -7.58 12.03
C SER A 24 26.54 -8.14 10.61
N VAL A 25 25.46 -8.73 10.08
CA VAL A 25 25.40 -9.13 8.66
C VAL A 25 25.10 -7.95 7.70
N LYS A 26 24.91 -6.73 8.25
CA LYS A 26 24.50 -5.52 7.50
C LYS A 26 25.62 -4.49 7.47
N CYS A 27 25.70 -3.69 6.41
CA CYS A 27 26.58 -2.52 6.34
C CYS A 27 25.96 -1.30 7.06
N HIS A 28 26.75 -0.23 7.21
CA HIS A 28 26.30 1.02 7.83
C HIS A 28 25.07 1.67 7.15
N PHE A 29 24.93 1.53 5.83
CA PHE A 29 23.80 2.05 5.06
C PHE A 29 22.51 1.24 5.27
N HIS A 30 22.65 -0.03 5.63
CA HIS A 30 21.55 -0.96 5.82
C HIS A 30 21.26 -1.30 7.28
N ARG A 31 21.90 -0.60 8.24
CA ARG A 31 21.78 -0.89 9.67
C ARG A 31 20.32 -0.88 10.17
N ASN A 32 19.53 0.09 9.73
CA ASN A 32 18.11 0.24 10.08
C ASN A 32 17.15 -0.53 9.15
N ARG A 33 17.64 -1.22 8.12
CA ARG A 33 16.79 -1.98 7.20
C ARG A 33 16.51 -3.38 7.78
N GLY A 34 15.24 -3.73 7.90
CA GLY A 34 14.81 -5.04 8.36
C GLY A 34 15.10 -6.12 7.32
N LEU A 35 15.51 -7.30 7.79
CA LEU A 35 15.67 -8.51 6.96
C LEU A 35 14.37 -9.30 6.94
N CYS A 36 14.01 -9.82 5.77
CA CYS A 36 12.85 -10.70 5.67
C CYS A 36 13.02 -11.93 6.57
N ARG A 37 11.96 -12.30 7.30
CA ARG A 37 11.92 -13.44 8.22
C ARG A 37 12.17 -14.79 7.55
N ILE A 38 11.92 -14.91 6.24
CA ILE A 38 12.21 -16.15 5.51
C ILE A 38 13.72 -16.35 5.43
N ASN A 39 14.18 -17.53 5.86
CA ASN A 39 15.59 -17.89 5.91
C ASN A 39 16.28 -17.62 4.57
N ASN A 40 17.50 -17.06 4.64
CA ASN A 40 18.32 -16.69 3.49
C ASN A 40 17.68 -15.70 2.50
N CYS A 41 16.59 -15.03 2.87
CA CYS A 41 16.02 -13.98 2.05
C CYS A 41 16.81 -12.68 2.17
N ARG A 42 17.52 -12.32 1.11
CA ARG A 42 18.33 -11.09 1.02
C ARG A 42 17.53 -9.81 0.73
N ASN A 43 16.20 -9.88 0.82
CA ASN A 43 15.31 -8.74 0.56
C ASN A 43 14.96 -8.00 1.84
N GLN A 44 14.72 -6.70 1.70
CA GLN A 44 14.22 -5.86 2.77
C GLN A 44 12.78 -6.19 3.15
N VAL A 45 12.49 -6.11 4.44
CA VAL A 45 11.11 -6.13 4.96
C VAL A 45 10.31 -4.99 4.34
N TYR A 46 9.13 -5.32 3.86
CA TYR A 46 8.13 -4.35 3.49
C TYR A 46 7.11 -4.16 4.62
N ALA A 47 6.49 -5.24 5.09
CA ALA A 47 5.57 -5.23 6.22
C ALA A 47 5.54 -6.63 6.88
N ARG A 48 5.07 -6.73 8.13
CA ARG A 48 4.94 -8.00 8.88
C ARG A 48 6.22 -8.84 8.89
N SER A 49 7.38 -8.19 8.93
CA SER A 49 8.70 -8.84 8.84
C SER A 49 8.93 -9.65 7.56
N LEU A 50 8.16 -9.42 6.50
CA LEU A 50 8.25 -10.12 5.22
C LEU A 50 8.54 -9.13 4.08
N CYS A 51 9.31 -9.58 3.09
CA CYS A 51 9.49 -8.83 1.86
C CYS A 51 8.27 -8.98 0.94
N VAL A 52 8.19 -8.17 -0.11
CA VAL A 52 7.09 -8.20 -1.08
C VAL A 52 6.88 -9.60 -1.68
N ARG A 53 7.97 -10.34 -1.97
CA ARG A 53 7.91 -11.70 -2.53
C ARG A 53 7.44 -12.76 -1.54
N HIS A 54 7.61 -12.51 -0.25
CA HIS A 54 7.28 -13.46 0.82
C HIS A 54 6.02 -13.05 1.58
N GLY A 55 5.12 -12.29 0.95
CA GLY A 55 3.83 -11.94 1.56
C GLY A 55 3.83 -10.67 2.41
N GLY A 56 4.88 -9.84 2.34
CA GLY A 56 4.86 -8.49 2.89
C GLY A 56 3.78 -7.62 2.24
N ARG A 57 3.43 -7.92 0.98
CA ARG A 57 2.28 -7.32 0.28
C ARG A 57 1.34 -8.44 -0.16
N HIS A 58 0.04 -8.22 -0.01
CA HIS A 58 -0.97 -9.19 -0.41
C HIS A 58 -1.18 -9.20 -1.93
N PRO A 59 -1.54 -10.35 -2.52
CA PRO A 59 -1.88 -10.46 -3.93
C PRO A 59 -3.16 -9.69 -4.26
N CYS A 60 -3.35 -9.36 -5.53
CA CYS A 60 -4.61 -8.83 -6.01
C CYS A 60 -5.71 -9.89 -5.87
N ALA A 61 -6.85 -9.53 -5.27
CA ALA A 61 -8.01 -10.39 -5.09
C ALA A 61 -8.79 -10.71 -6.38
N HIS A 62 -8.36 -10.20 -7.54
CA HIS A 62 -9.00 -10.51 -8.81
C HIS A 62 -8.61 -11.93 -9.25
N PRO A 63 -9.59 -12.79 -9.61
CA PRO A 63 -9.31 -14.17 -9.99
C PRO A 63 -8.34 -14.23 -11.17
N GLY A 64 -7.31 -15.09 -11.07
CA GLY A 64 -6.28 -15.23 -12.11
C GLY A 64 -5.24 -14.10 -12.16
N CYS A 65 -5.25 -13.14 -11.22
CA CYS A 65 -4.26 -12.08 -11.19
C CYS A 65 -3.02 -12.46 -10.35
N SER A 66 -1.84 -12.51 -10.98
CA SER A 66 -0.56 -12.76 -10.30
C SER A 66 0.13 -11.51 -9.74
N THR A 67 -0.48 -10.33 -9.90
CA THR A 67 0.13 -9.07 -9.42
C THR A 67 -0.31 -8.73 -8.00
N ASN A 68 0.50 -7.97 -7.29
CA ASN A 68 0.18 -7.53 -5.93
C ASN A 68 -0.85 -6.40 -5.92
N ALA A 69 -1.68 -6.38 -4.86
CA ALA A 69 -2.62 -5.31 -4.61
C ALA A 69 -1.87 -3.98 -4.38
N ARG A 70 -2.46 -2.87 -4.85
CA ARG A 70 -1.93 -1.52 -4.69
C ARG A 70 -2.87 -0.58 -3.96
N LEU A 71 -4.17 -0.79 -4.12
CA LEU A 71 -5.21 0.03 -3.51
C LEU A 71 -6.34 -0.90 -3.06
N GLY A 72 -6.57 -0.96 -1.75
CA GLY A 72 -7.40 -2.01 -1.14
C GLY A 72 -6.93 -3.39 -1.58
N ASP A 73 -7.86 -4.25 -1.97
CA ASP A 73 -7.57 -5.63 -2.38
C ASP A 73 -7.13 -5.80 -3.84
N PHE A 74 -7.02 -4.72 -4.61
CA PHE A 74 -6.81 -4.82 -6.05
C PHE A 74 -5.52 -4.14 -6.52
N CYS A 75 -4.93 -4.68 -7.60
CA CYS A 75 -3.83 -4.02 -8.30
C CYS A 75 -4.35 -2.85 -9.14
N CYS A 76 -3.45 -1.97 -9.60
CA CYS A 76 -3.82 -0.77 -10.36
C CYS A 76 -4.70 -1.03 -11.60
N ARG A 77 -4.65 -2.24 -12.18
CA ARG A 77 -5.50 -2.64 -13.30
C ARG A 77 -6.92 -2.97 -12.84
N HIS A 78 -7.05 -3.71 -11.75
CA HIS A 78 -8.32 -4.26 -11.25
C HIS A 78 -9.00 -3.39 -10.18
N SER A 79 -8.34 -2.36 -9.64
CA SER A 79 -8.96 -1.41 -8.72
C SER A 79 -10.11 -0.68 -9.43
N LYS A 80 -11.29 -0.72 -8.81
CA LYS A 80 -12.50 -0.01 -9.26
C LYS A 80 -12.42 1.51 -9.01
N TYR A 81 -11.57 1.91 -8.08
CA TYR A 81 -11.35 3.31 -7.72
C TYR A 81 -10.45 4.01 -8.74
N LYS A 82 -11.03 4.40 -9.87
CA LYS A 82 -10.38 5.30 -10.85
C LYS A 82 -11.27 6.51 -11.04
N LYS A 83 -10.88 7.64 -10.44
CA LYS A 83 -11.58 8.89 -10.70
C LYS A 83 -11.36 9.28 -12.17
N LEU A 84 -12.45 9.50 -12.90
CA LEU A 84 -12.42 9.86 -14.31
C LEU A 84 -12.39 11.37 -14.49
N CYS A 85 -11.79 11.82 -15.59
CA CYS A 85 -11.69 13.22 -15.92
C CYS A 85 -13.05 13.90 -15.88
N HIS A 86 -13.13 15.06 -15.22
CA HIS A 86 -14.35 15.83 -15.07
C HIS A 86 -14.89 16.41 -16.39
N HIS A 87 -14.07 16.42 -17.46
CA HIS A 87 -14.50 16.89 -18.77
C HIS A 87 -15.64 15.99 -19.32
N PRO A 88 -16.74 16.58 -19.82
CA PRO A 88 -17.88 15.81 -20.32
C PRO A 88 -17.46 14.84 -21.42
N GLY A 89 -17.95 13.59 -21.33
CA GLY A 89 -17.64 12.51 -22.27
C GLY A 89 -16.22 11.92 -22.17
N CYS A 90 -15.42 12.28 -21.16
CA CYS A 90 -14.06 11.75 -21.02
C CYS A 90 -13.99 10.50 -20.14
N THR A 91 -13.49 9.39 -20.69
CA THR A 91 -13.24 8.14 -19.95
C THR A 91 -11.81 7.98 -19.44
N LYS A 92 -10.97 9.02 -19.58
CA LYS A 92 -9.57 8.98 -19.13
C LYS A 92 -9.50 9.25 -17.64
N VAL A 93 -8.56 8.59 -16.97
CA VAL A 93 -8.33 8.74 -15.52
C VAL A 93 -7.76 10.13 -15.20
N ILE A 94 -8.21 10.70 -14.09
CA ILE A 94 -7.69 11.95 -13.51
C ILE A 94 -6.20 11.80 -13.23
N GLN A 95 -5.46 12.89 -13.44
CA GLN A 95 -4.06 12.98 -13.08
C GLN A 95 -3.87 14.08 -12.04
N ILE A 96 -4.22 15.32 -12.40
CA ILE A 96 -4.13 16.50 -11.54
C ILE A 96 -5.40 17.34 -11.75
N ASN A 97 -5.87 18.06 -10.72
CA ASN A 97 -7.00 18.99 -10.79
C ASN A 97 -8.28 18.41 -11.40
N ASN A 98 -8.62 17.15 -11.09
CA ASN A 98 -9.79 16.45 -11.65
C ASN A 98 -9.81 16.30 -13.19
N LEU A 99 -8.67 16.51 -13.86
CA LEU A 99 -8.54 16.46 -15.30
C LEU A 99 -7.53 15.38 -15.73
N CYS A 100 -7.71 14.81 -16.92
CA CYS A 100 -6.71 13.93 -17.53
C CYS A 100 -5.62 14.75 -18.23
N ILE A 101 -4.49 14.14 -18.59
CA ILE A 101 -3.37 14.81 -19.29
C ILE A 101 -3.84 15.63 -20.51
N ARG A 102 -4.79 15.11 -21.29
CA ARG A 102 -5.28 15.81 -22.50
C ARG A 102 -6.12 17.04 -22.18
N HIS A 103 -6.80 17.05 -21.03
CA HIS A 103 -7.71 18.13 -20.64
C HIS A 103 -7.09 19.02 -19.56
N GLY A 104 -5.75 19.07 -19.42
CA GLY A 104 -5.07 19.96 -18.47
C GLY A 104 -4.65 19.31 -17.15
N GLY A 105 -4.75 17.98 -17.03
CA GLY A 105 -4.30 17.20 -15.87
C GLY A 105 -2.77 17.07 -15.74
N SER A 106 -2.00 18.01 -16.25
CA SER A 106 -0.53 18.03 -16.13
C SER A 106 -0.03 19.46 -16.12
N LYS A 107 0.97 19.74 -15.28
CA LYS A 107 1.72 21.01 -15.37
C LYS A 107 2.57 21.00 -16.65
N HIS A 108 2.69 22.14 -17.31
CA HIS A 108 3.60 22.31 -18.44
C HIS A 108 5.05 22.43 -17.95
N CYS A 109 5.99 22.13 -18.84
CA CYS A 109 7.40 22.34 -18.57
C CYS A 109 7.64 23.84 -18.33
N GLN A 110 8.26 24.16 -17.20
CA GLN A 110 8.62 25.54 -16.82
C GLN A 110 9.80 26.10 -17.62
N TYR A 111 10.16 25.47 -18.74
CA TYR A 111 11.20 26.00 -19.62
C TYR A 111 10.51 26.88 -20.66
N GLU A 112 11.05 28.08 -20.87
CA GLU A 112 10.50 29.07 -21.79
C GLU A 112 10.22 28.48 -23.18
N GLY A 113 9.01 28.69 -23.68
CA GLY A 113 8.56 28.17 -24.98
C GLY A 113 8.30 26.65 -25.03
N CYS A 114 8.28 25.94 -23.90
CA CYS A 114 8.07 24.49 -23.88
C CYS A 114 6.65 24.06 -23.52
N ALA A 115 5.85 23.70 -24.53
CA ALA A 115 4.51 23.16 -24.33
C ALA A 115 4.46 21.67 -23.90
N THR A 116 5.60 21.00 -23.73
CA THR A 116 5.59 19.60 -23.29
C THR A 116 5.26 19.50 -21.80
N PRO A 117 4.49 18.49 -21.35
CA PRO A 117 4.16 18.33 -19.94
C PRO A 117 5.40 18.06 -19.09
N ALA A 118 5.43 18.67 -17.90
CA ALA A 118 6.43 18.41 -16.89
C ALA A 118 6.31 16.97 -16.36
N ARG A 119 7.46 16.34 -16.12
CA ARG A 119 7.57 14.96 -15.64
C ARG A 119 8.32 14.87 -14.31
N CYS A 120 9.24 15.79 -14.04
CA CYS A 120 10.03 15.83 -12.81
C CYS A 120 10.40 17.27 -12.48
N GLY A 121 10.17 17.71 -11.24
CA GLY A 121 10.63 19.01 -10.74
C GLY A 121 10.20 20.22 -11.58
N GLY A 122 9.00 20.19 -12.18
CA GLY A 122 8.50 21.27 -13.05
C GLY A 122 9.00 21.25 -14.50
N TYR A 123 9.87 20.30 -14.88
CA TYR A 123 10.44 20.22 -16.24
C TYR A 123 10.10 18.90 -16.95
N CYS A 124 10.10 18.92 -18.28
CA CYS A 124 9.94 17.72 -19.11
C CYS A 124 11.26 16.92 -19.19
N TRP A 125 11.22 15.72 -19.78
CA TRP A 125 12.40 14.86 -19.92
C TRP A 125 13.59 15.52 -20.63
N ARG A 126 13.33 16.40 -21.60
CA ARG A 126 14.36 17.15 -22.32
C ARG A 126 14.96 18.27 -21.48
N HIS A 127 14.17 18.88 -20.60
CA HIS A 127 14.55 20.03 -19.79
C HIS A 127 14.85 19.69 -18.33
N ARG A 128 14.88 18.41 -17.95
CA ARG A 128 15.20 17.96 -16.59
C ARG A 128 16.52 18.49 -16.04
N LYS A 129 17.46 18.89 -16.91
CA LYS A 129 18.73 19.54 -16.53
C LYS A 129 18.55 20.90 -15.84
N HIS A 130 17.40 21.55 -16.01
CA HIS A 130 17.07 22.82 -15.37
C HIS A 130 16.48 22.64 -13.95
N ILE A 131 16.31 21.40 -13.49
CA ILE A 131 15.94 21.13 -12.10
C ILE A 131 17.10 21.60 -11.21
N LYS A 132 16.93 22.76 -10.56
CA LYS A 132 17.86 23.23 -9.54
C LYS A 132 17.77 22.27 -8.36
N HIS A 133 18.84 21.53 -8.09
CA HIS A 133 18.95 20.78 -6.86
C HIS A 133 19.05 21.79 -5.71
N PHE A 134 17.97 21.94 -4.94
CA PHE A 134 18.00 22.66 -3.68
C PHE A 134 18.83 21.85 -2.67
N LYS A 135 20.15 22.00 -2.71
CA LYS A 135 20.99 21.72 -1.55
C LYS A 135 20.95 22.95 -0.65
N ASP A 136 20.48 22.72 0.58
CA ASP A 136 20.61 23.58 1.75
C ASP A 136 19.76 24.86 1.79
N SER A 137 18.63 24.80 2.50
CA SER A 137 18.05 25.92 3.26
C SER A 137 16.99 25.40 4.24
N ALA A 138 17.46 25.08 5.45
CA ALA A 138 16.65 25.27 6.63
C ALA A 138 16.29 26.77 6.71
N ASN A 139 15.01 27.06 6.91
CA ASN A 139 14.37 28.37 7.10
C ASN A 139 13.72 29.00 5.86
N ALA A 140 12.50 28.55 5.56
CA ALA A 140 11.46 29.34 4.89
C ALA A 140 10.10 28.93 5.46
N THR A 141 9.76 29.44 6.64
CA THR A 141 8.37 29.54 7.08
C THR A 141 7.69 30.64 6.28
N LYS A 142 6.86 30.26 5.30
CA LYS A 142 5.47 30.70 5.15
C LYS A 142 4.91 30.25 3.80
N GLU A 143 3.89 29.42 3.94
CA GLU A 143 2.69 29.34 3.09
C GLU A 143 2.75 28.51 1.80
N ILE A 144 1.92 27.45 1.85
CA ILE A 144 1.42 26.54 0.81
C ILE A 144 2.40 25.43 0.39
N GLN A 145 2.50 24.40 1.26
CA GLN A 145 3.13 23.12 0.93
C GLN A 145 2.06 22.03 0.81
N SER A 146 1.82 21.57 -0.41
CA SER A 146 1.46 20.17 -0.65
C SER A 146 2.50 19.60 -1.60
N ASP A 147 3.48 18.95 -1.01
CA ASP A 147 4.54 18.23 -1.68
C ASP A 147 3.96 17.02 -2.41
N ALA A 148 3.87 17.09 -3.73
CA ALA A 148 3.64 15.91 -4.57
C ALA A 148 4.98 15.48 -5.19
N ASN A 149 5.72 14.69 -4.44
CA ASN A 149 6.81 13.86 -4.92
C ASN A 149 6.29 12.94 -6.04
N CYS A 150 6.78 13.14 -7.27
CA CYS A 150 6.38 12.36 -8.44
C CYS A 150 7.12 11.02 -8.51
N ASN A 151 6.93 10.18 -7.49
CA ASN A 151 6.97 8.72 -7.58
C ASN A 151 6.14 8.04 -6.48
N ASP A 152 5.30 8.79 -5.75
CA ASP A 152 4.64 8.23 -4.59
C ASP A 152 3.26 7.65 -4.90
N THR A 153 3.07 6.39 -4.53
CA THR A 153 1.79 5.68 -4.67
C THR A 153 0.89 5.93 -3.45
N THR A 154 1.26 6.85 -2.55
CA THR A 154 0.48 7.23 -1.38
C THR A 154 -0.03 8.66 -1.51
N LEU A 155 -1.20 8.83 -2.12
CA LEU A 155 -1.95 10.09 -2.05
C LEU A 155 -3.46 9.84 -2.04
N TRP A 156 -3.93 8.89 -1.21
CA TRP A 156 -5.35 8.71 -0.91
C TRP A 156 -5.52 8.01 0.44
N ASP A 157 -5.04 8.60 1.55
CA ASP A 157 -5.41 8.07 2.88
C ASP A 157 -5.33 9.09 4.04
N GLN A 158 -5.80 10.31 3.82
CA GLN A 158 -6.01 11.25 4.93
C GLN A 158 -7.32 12.00 4.72
N GLY A 159 -8.36 11.62 5.46
CA GLY A 159 -9.59 12.40 5.56
C GLY A 159 -10.92 11.65 5.65
N LEU A 160 -10.99 10.44 6.21
CA LEU A 160 -12.29 9.80 6.49
C LEU A 160 -12.43 9.15 7.87
N PHE A 161 -11.42 9.22 8.74
CA PHE A 161 -11.51 8.69 10.10
C PHE A 161 -11.21 9.77 11.13
N ASP A 162 -12.11 10.75 11.30
CA ASP A 162 -12.09 11.68 12.46
C ASP A 162 -13.51 12.17 12.83
N ALA A 163 -14.55 11.34 12.61
CA ALA A 163 -15.94 11.73 12.92
C ALA A 163 -16.71 10.73 13.80
N ILE A 164 -16.02 9.90 14.60
CA ILE A 164 -16.66 9.05 15.63
C ILE A 164 -15.82 9.02 16.92
N ALA A 165 -15.30 10.16 17.35
CA ALA A 165 -14.65 10.29 18.65
C ALA A 165 -15.05 11.62 19.31
N ALA A 166 -16.34 11.76 19.56
CA ALA A 166 -16.87 12.76 20.48
C ALA A 166 -18.19 12.24 21.06
N SER A 167 -18.10 11.38 22.08
CA SER A 167 -19.04 11.35 23.20
C SER A 167 -18.41 10.60 24.34
N ASP A 168 -18.32 11.31 25.46
CA ASP A 168 -17.75 10.91 26.73
C ASP A 168 -18.57 9.79 27.38
N VAL A 169 -17.89 8.81 27.98
CA VAL A 169 -18.31 8.19 29.25
C VAL A 169 -17.09 7.55 29.93
N GLU A 170 -16.42 8.32 30.80
CA GLU A 170 -15.62 7.76 31.88
C GLU A 170 -16.57 7.23 32.97
N SER A 171 -16.55 5.92 33.24
CA SER A 171 -16.73 5.42 34.61
C SER A 171 -16.54 3.92 34.73
N ALA A 172 -15.94 3.54 35.88
CA ALA A 172 -15.97 2.25 36.56
C ALA A 172 -14.96 1.16 36.14
N LEU A 173 -13.82 1.21 36.84
CA LEU A 173 -13.20 0.15 37.65
C LEU A 173 -13.47 -1.35 37.30
N SER A 174 -12.35 -2.07 37.12
CA SER A 174 -11.99 -3.33 37.84
C SER A 174 -12.99 -4.50 37.83
N SER A 175 -12.68 -5.56 37.06
CA SER A 175 -12.86 -6.96 37.52
C SER A 175 -12.22 -8.01 36.57
N SER A 176 -11.86 -9.14 37.19
CA SER A 176 -11.11 -10.34 36.76
C SER A 176 -11.67 -11.10 35.54
N PRO A 177 -10.85 -11.92 34.83
CA PRO A 177 -11.27 -12.67 33.64
C PRO A 177 -11.70 -14.11 33.97
N GLU A 178 -12.91 -14.29 34.49
CA GLU A 178 -13.62 -15.58 34.48
C GLU A 178 -15.11 -15.30 34.32
N ASP A 179 -15.65 -15.43 33.11
CA ASP A 179 -17.07 -15.70 32.79
C ASP A 179 -17.27 -15.62 31.26
N LEU A 180 -17.01 -16.74 30.57
CA LEU A 180 -17.49 -16.97 29.20
C LEU A 180 -18.98 -17.34 29.33
N ASP A 181 -19.84 -16.38 28.95
CA ASP A 181 -21.30 -16.43 29.07
C ASP A 181 -21.92 -17.67 28.37
N ALA A 182 -22.71 -18.41 29.15
CA ALA A 182 -23.47 -19.60 28.79
C ALA A 182 -24.61 -19.36 27.79
N SER A 183 -24.75 -18.14 27.26
CA SER A 183 -25.74 -17.76 26.26
C SER A 183 -25.47 -18.31 24.83
N ILE A 184 -24.23 -18.69 24.51
CA ILE A 184 -23.87 -19.21 23.16
C ILE A 184 -24.33 -20.67 22.96
N LEU A 185 -24.46 -21.46 24.04
CA LEU A 185 -24.76 -22.90 23.93
C LEU A 185 -26.26 -23.20 23.76
N ASP A 186 -27.15 -22.27 24.12
CA ASP A 186 -28.62 -22.42 23.93
C ASP A 186 -29.07 -22.09 22.49
N VAL A 187 -28.27 -21.32 21.74
CA VAL A 187 -28.54 -20.98 20.33
C VAL A 187 -28.16 -22.14 19.39
N LEU A 188 -27.15 -22.94 19.73
CA LEU A 188 -26.65 -24.03 18.89
C LEU A 188 -27.46 -25.33 18.99
N LEU A 189 -28.32 -25.50 20.00
CA LEU A 189 -29.15 -26.70 20.21
C LEU A 189 -30.61 -26.58 19.71
N ARG A 190 -30.99 -25.45 19.08
CA ARG A 190 -32.36 -25.19 18.58
C ARG A 190 -32.51 -25.21 17.06
N CYS A 191 -31.46 -25.52 16.28
CA CYS A 191 -31.48 -25.38 14.82
C CYS A 191 -31.57 -26.70 14.02
N ASP A 192 -31.84 -27.84 14.66
CA ASP A 192 -31.81 -29.18 14.00
C ASP A 192 -33.19 -29.82 13.73
N SER A 193 -34.30 -29.08 13.72
CA SER A 193 -35.62 -29.71 13.46
C SER A 193 -36.64 -28.78 12.81
N LEU A 194 -36.47 -28.47 11.52
CA LEU A 194 -37.60 -28.20 10.64
C LEU A 194 -37.35 -28.83 9.26
N THR A 195 -37.91 -30.03 9.13
CA THR A 195 -38.10 -30.78 7.88
C THR A 195 -38.96 -30.00 6.89
N ILE A 196 -38.45 -29.83 5.68
CA ILE A 196 -39.16 -29.30 4.51
C ILE A 196 -40.28 -30.28 4.13
N GLY A 197 -41.53 -29.80 4.18
CA GLY A 197 -42.69 -30.50 3.64
C GLY A 197 -42.73 -30.42 2.11
N SER A 198 -42.90 -31.57 1.45
CA SER A 198 -43.25 -31.69 0.02
C SER A 198 -44.74 -31.42 -0.20
N PRO A 199 -45.12 -30.87 -1.38
CA PRO A 199 -46.43 -31.09 -1.95
C PRO A 199 -46.38 -31.88 -3.27
N ASP A 200 -47.24 -32.90 -3.30
CA ASP A 200 -48.01 -33.53 -4.38
C ASP A 200 -47.43 -33.90 -5.76
N SER A 201 -47.72 -35.17 -6.05
CA SER A 201 -47.75 -35.92 -7.30
C SER A 201 -48.66 -35.32 -8.38
N HIS A 202 -48.18 -35.35 -9.63
CA HIS A 202 -48.84 -35.85 -10.86
C HIS A 202 -48.29 -35.10 -12.08
N VAL A 203 -47.42 -35.72 -12.89
CA VAL A 203 -47.45 -35.66 -14.37
C VAL A 203 -46.74 -36.91 -14.93
N THR A 204 -47.44 -37.55 -15.85
CA THR A 204 -47.15 -38.79 -16.57
C THR A 204 -46.05 -38.67 -17.63
N VAL A 205 -45.44 -39.84 -17.90
CA VAL A 205 -44.54 -40.16 -19.01
C VAL A 205 -45.20 -39.90 -20.38
N ALA A 206 -44.44 -39.26 -21.29
CA ALA A 206 -44.48 -39.45 -22.74
C ALA A 206 -43.07 -39.18 -23.30
#